data_AF-A0A2D2C085-F1
#
_entry.id   AF-A0A2D2C085-F1
#
_cell.length_a   1.000
_cell.length_b   1.000
_cell.length_c   1.000
_cell.angle_alpha   90.00
_cell.angle_beta   90.00
_cell.angle_gamma   90.00
#
_symmetry.space_group_name_H-M   'P 1'
#
loop_
_entity.id
_entity.type
_entity.pdbx_description
1 polymer ?
#
loop_
_entity_poly.entity_id
_entity_poly.type
_entity_poly.pdbx_seq_one_letter_code
_entity_poly.pdbx_strand_id
1 'polypeptide(L)'
;MQVAVVTGGSRGIGRETASILASRGFAVIVNYAGSDGDAAQAVAEIEQAGGRAKSVKADVASIWEVRALFDEAERSFGGIDVVVASAGVMKATLIADTTDEDFAHQIGVNLRGSFNVFREAAKRVRDNGRVIGFSSTTLTLNAPGYSVYNATKGAIEGMVRVIAKEVGGRGITVNAVAPGPVETELFMRGKPQEVVERMAAMAPLRRLGRPSDIAGLVAFLASAEAGWINGQIVRANGGIA
;
A
#
# COMPACT_ATOMS: atom_id res chain seq x y z
N MET A 1 10.94 20.67 0.32
CA MET A 1 9.60 20.08 0.10
C MET A 1 9.77 18.58 0.17
N GLN A 2 8.93 17.91 0.95
CA GLN A 2 8.97 16.45 1.03
C GLN A 2 8.08 15.83 -0.06
N VAL A 3 8.48 14.67 -0.55
CA VAL A 3 7.84 13.99 -1.69
C VAL A 3 7.44 12.58 -1.30
N ALA A 4 6.19 12.21 -1.58
CA ALA A 4 5.66 10.88 -1.35
C ALA A 4 5.28 10.22 -2.68
N VAL A 5 5.69 8.96 -2.89
CA VAL A 5 5.21 8.12 -3.98
C VAL A 5 4.23 7.10 -3.40
N VAL A 6 2.99 7.08 -3.89
CA VAL A 6 1.94 6.15 -3.43
C VAL A 6 1.50 5.27 -4.60
N THR A 7 1.86 3.99 -4.56
CA THR A 7 1.39 3.02 -5.56
C THR A 7 -0.02 2.55 -5.26
N GLY A 8 -0.84 2.36 -6.30
CA GLY A 8 -2.27 2.14 -6.11
C GLY A 8 -2.99 3.35 -5.49
N GLY A 9 -2.46 4.56 -5.72
CA GLY A 9 -2.93 5.81 -5.12
C GLY A 9 -4.24 6.34 -5.71
N SER A 10 -4.82 5.73 -6.74
CA SER A 10 -6.06 6.23 -7.35
C SER A 10 -7.33 5.81 -6.63
N ARG A 11 -7.29 4.77 -5.78
CA ARG A 11 -8.49 4.20 -5.12
C ARG A 11 -8.24 3.72 -3.70
N GLY A 12 -9.34 3.52 -2.97
CA GLY A 12 -9.35 2.87 -1.65
C GLY A 12 -8.38 3.49 -0.65
N ILE A 13 -7.63 2.64 0.05
CA ILE A 13 -6.64 3.06 1.06
C ILE A 13 -5.53 3.92 0.43
N GLY A 14 -5.09 3.59 -0.79
CA GLY A 14 -4.03 4.33 -1.47
C GLY A 14 -4.43 5.78 -1.78
N ARG A 15 -5.66 6.02 -2.26
CA ARG A 15 -6.19 7.36 -2.48
C ARG A 15 -6.28 8.17 -1.20
N GLU A 16 -6.86 7.59 -0.16
CA GLU A 16 -6.96 8.24 1.14
C GLU A 16 -5.57 8.56 1.72
N THR A 17 -4.60 7.65 1.51
CA THR A 17 -3.20 7.86 1.89
C THR A 17 -2.56 9.00 1.11
N ALA A 18 -2.78 9.09 -0.20
CA ALA A 18 -2.30 10.20 -1.01
C ALA A 18 -2.87 11.54 -0.52
N SER A 19 -4.18 11.60 -0.26
CA SER A 19 -4.86 12.79 0.25
C SER A 19 -4.32 13.23 1.62
N ILE A 20 -4.20 12.32 2.59
CA ILE A 20 -3.71 12.69 3.91
C ILE A 20 -2.23 13.10 3.89
N LEU A 21 -1.39 12.47 3.07
CA LEU A 21 0.01 12.89 2.92
C LEU A 21 0.10 14.29 2.28
N ALA A 22 -0.70 14.56 1.25
CA ALA A 22 -0.75 15.89 0.66
C ALA A 22 -1.19 16.96 1.68
N SER A 23 -2.20 16.66 2.51
CA SER A 23 -2.64 17.56 3.60
C SER A 23 -1.56 17.85 4.65
N ARG A 24 -0.54 16.98 4.75
CA ARG A 24 0.63 17.13 5.63
C ARG A 24 1.82 17.81 4.93
N GLY A 25 1.61 18.37 3.73
CA GLY A 25 2.61 19.15 3.01
C GLY A 25 3.54 18.34 2.10
N PHE A 26 3.25 17.05 1.88
CA PHE A 26 3.96 16.28 0.86
C PHE A 26 3.49 16.66 -0.54
N ALA A 27 4.41 16.76 -1.50
CA ALA A 27 4.06 16.63 -2.91
C ALA A 27 3.88 15.13 -3.22
N VAL A 28 2.75 14.75 -3.83
CA VAL A 28 2.38 13.33 -3.94
C VAL A 28 2.37 12.85 -5.39
N ILE A 29 3.12 11.81 -5.68
CA ILE A 29 2.98 11.02 -6.91
C ILE A 29 1.90 9.96 -6.68
N VAL A 30 0.79 10.10 -7.42
CA VAL A 30 -0.34 9.17 -7.40
C VAL A 30 -0.12 8.13 -8.51
N ASN A 31 0.48 6.99 -8.16
CA ASN A 31 0.65 5.91 -9.13
C ASN A 31 -0.63 5.06 -9.28
N TYR A 32 -0.91 4.66 -10.51
CA TYR A 32 -2.02 3.78 -10.89
C TYR A 32 -1.65 2.93 -12.11
N ALA A 33 -2.39 1.84 -12.34
CA ALA A 33 -2.21 0.98 -13.51
C ALA A 33 -3.44 0.94 -14.43
N GLY A 34 -4.65 1.06 -13.86
CA GLY A 34 -5.91 0.92 -14.59
C GLY A 34 -6.49 2.26 -15.08
N SER A 35 -7.43 2.79 -14.31
CA SER A 35 -8.30 3.91 -14.69
C SER A 35 -7.60 5.27 -14.59
N ASP A 36 -7.39 5.91 -15.75
CA ASP A 36 -6.88 7.28 -15.84
C ASP A 36 -7.85 8.28 -15.16
N GLY A 37 -9.16 8.02 -15.22
CA GLY A 37 -10.20 8.85 -14.61
C GLY A 37 -10.14 8.90 -13.08
N ASP A 38 -10.02 7.75 -12.42
CA ASP A 38 -9.89 7.69 -10.95
C ASP A 38 -8.61 8.39 -10.49
N ALA A 39 -7.52 8.26 -11.25
CA ALA A 39 -6.25 8.91 -10.94
C ALA A 39 -6.31 10.43 -11.13
N ALA A 40 -6.96 10.90 -12.20
CA ALA A 40 -7.19 12.33 -12.43
C ALA A 40 -8.06 12.94 -11.32
N GLN A 41 -9.11 12.23 -10.90
CA GLN A 41 -9.96 12.69 -9.80
C GLN A 41 -9.19 12.78 -8.48
N ALA A 42 -8.37 11.79 -8.15
CA ALA A 42 -7.54 11.81 -6.94
C ALA A 42 -6.56 13.00 -6.92
N VAL A 43 -5.94 13.32 -8.06
CA VAL A 43 -5.08 14.51 -8.18
C VAL A 43 -5.88 15.80 -8.02
N ALA A 44 -7.03 15.91 -8.71
CA ALA A 44 -7.87 17.11 -8.65
C ALA A 44 -8.36 17.39 -7.21
N GLU A 45 -8.73 16.36 -6.45
CA GLU A 45 -9.13 16.51 -5.04
C GLU A 45 -7.99 17.02 -4.17
N ILE A 46 -6.78 16.51 -4.38
CA ILE A 46 -5.58 16.97 -3.66
C ILE A 46 -5.29 18.45 -3.99
N GLU A 47 -5.34 18.82 -5.27
CA GLU A 47 -5.06 20.19 -5.71
C GLU A 47 -6.14 21.17 -5.24
N GLN A 48 -7.42 20.78 -5.25
CA GLN A 48 -8.53 21.58 -4.71
C GLN A 48 -8.39 21.82 -3.21
N ALA A 49 -7.80 20.86 -2.47
CA ALA A 49 -7.48 21.02 -1.05
C ALA A 49 -6.19 21.83 -0.79
N GLY A 50 -5.56 22.39 -1.83
CA GLY A 50 -4.33 23.18 -1.73
C GLY A 50 -3.04 22.36 -1.68
N GLY A 51 -3.13 21.04 -1.87
CA GLY A 51 -1.98 20.15 -1.97
C GLY A 51 -1.32 20.17 -3.36
N ARG A 52 -0.25 19.38 -3.52
CA ARG A 52 0.43 19.19 -4.81
C ARG A 52 0.45 17.72 -5.14
N ALA A 53 -0.08 17.35 -6.30
CA ALA A 53 -0.06 15.96 -6.75
C ALA A 53 0.20 15.85 -8.25
N LYS A 54 0.65 14.66 -8.66
CA LYS A 54 0.75 14.28 -10.06
C LYS A 54 0.45 12.80 -10.21
N SER A 55 -0.38 12.45 -11.18
CA SER A 55 -0.66 11.04 -11.48
C SER A 55 0.39 10.48 -12.45
N VAL A 56 0.79 9.23 -12.23
CA VAL A 56 1.74 8.51 -13.08
C VAL A 56 1.26 7.09 -13.32
N LYS A 57 1.01 6.74 -14.58
CA LYS A 57 0.61 5.39 -14.97
C LYS A 57 1.84 4.48 -14.98
N ALA A 58 1.82 3.43 -14.17
CA ALA A 58 2.85 2.39 -14.16
C ALA A 58 2.30 1.11 -13.52
N ASP A 59 2.47 -0.03 -14.20
CA ASP A 59 2.29 -1.35 -13.61
C ASP A 59 3.47 -1.69 -12.70
N VAL A 60 3.18 -1.90 -11.42
CA VAL A 60 4.20 -2.26 -10.42
C VAL A 60 4.90 -3.60 -10.74
N ALA A 61 4.24 -4.52 -11.46
CA ALA A 61 4.84 -5.78 -11.86
C ALA A 61 5.99 -5.60 -12.88
N SER A 62 5.99 -4.48 -13.62
CA SER A 62 7.00 -4.07 -14.59
C SER A 62 8.10 -3.23 -13.94
N ILE A 63 9.31 -3.77 -13.82
CA ILE A 63 10.43 -3.01 -13.24
C ILE A 63 10.76 -1.74 -14.05
N TRP A 64 10.59 -1.77 -15.37
CA TRP A 64 10.89 -0.61 -16.22
C TRP A 64 9.93 0.54 -15.94
N GLU A 65 8.65 0.23 -15.75
CA GLU A 65 7.65 1.22 -15.39
C GLU A 65 7.82 1.72 -13.95
N VAL A 66 8.21 0.85 -13.00
CA VAL A 66 8.55 1.29 -11.64
C VAL A 66 9.76 2.22 -11.63
N ARG A 67 10.77 1.97 -12.45
CA ARG A 67 11.90 2.91 -12.58
C ARG A 67 11.45 4.26 -13.14
N ALA A 68 10.67 4.24 -14.22
CA ALA A 68 10.11 5.45 -14.81
C ALA A 68 9.23 6.23 -13.82
N LEU A 69 8.46 5.54 -12.97
CA LEU A 69 7.69 6.14 -11.89
C LEU A 69 8.58 6.91 -10.90
N PHE A 70 9.70 6.33 -10.48
CA PHE A 70 10.63 6.99 -9.57
C PHE A 70 11.38 8.13 -10.27
N ASP A 71 11.82 7.94 -11.52
CA ASP A 71 12.42 9.01 -12.34
C ASP A 71 11.48 10.21 -12.46
N GLU A 72 10.19 9.96 -12.64
CA GLU A 72 9.17 11.00 -12.77
C GLU A 72 8.93 11.75 -11.45
N ALA A 73 9.02 11.07 -10.30
CA ALA A 73 8.96 11.68 -8.97
C ALA A 73 10.14 12.64 -8.75
N GLU A 74 11.36 12.16 -9.07
CA GLU A 74 12.59 12.94 -8.97
C GLU A 74 12.56 14.15 -9.91
N ARG A 75 12.09 13.96 -11.15
CA ARG A 75 11.97 15.03 -12.15
C ARG A 75 10.93 16.09 -11.77
N SER A 76 9.78 15.67 -11.24
CA SER A 76 8.67 16.58 -10.93
C SER A 76 8.87 17.34 -9.62
N PHE A 77 9.44 16.69 -8.61
CA PHE A 77 9.48 17.24 -7.24
C PHE A 77 10.87 17.23 -6.60
N GLY A 78 11.91 16.80 -7.32
CA GLY A 78 13.32 16.93 -6.94
C GLY A 78 13.87 15.79 -6.06
N GLY A 79 13.07 14.79 -5.71
CA GLY A 79 13.51 13.61 -4.95
C GLY A 79 12.36 12.86 -4.31
N ILE A 80 12.68 11.94 -3.39
CA ILE A 80 11.71 11.03 -2.76
C ILE A 80 12.06 10.88 -1.28
N ASP A 81 11.10 11.18 -0.41
CA ASP A 81 11.25 11.10 1.05
C ASP A 81 10.39 9.96 1.63
N VAL A 82 9.24 9.67 1.02
CA VAL A 82 8.31 8.62 1.44
C VAL A 82 7.90 7.75 0.26
N VAL A 83 7.88 6.43 0.44
CA VAL A 83 7.29 5.48 -0.52
C VAL A 83 6.25 4.64 0.20
N VAL A 84 5.03 4.60 -0.35
CA VAL A 84 3.94 3.74 0.10
C VAL A 84 3.61 2.73 -0.99
N ALA A 85 3.96 1.46 -0.76
CA ALA A 85 3.67 0.35 -1.66
C ALA A 85 2.27 -0.24 -1.36
N SER A 86 1.21 0.45 -1.79
CA SER A 86 -0.19 0.07 -1.55
C SER A 86 -0.86 -0.67 -2.71
N ALA A 87 -0.26 -0.71 -3.90
CA ALA A 87 -0.81 -1.46 -5.02
C ALA A 87 -0.96 -2.96 -4.68
N GLY A 88 -2.10 -3.54 -5.04
CA GLY A 88 -2.36 -4.95 -4.82
C GLY A 88 -3.70 -5.41 -5.39
N VAL A 89 -3.78 -6.71 -5.64
CA VAL A 89 -4.98 -7.42 -6.08
C VAL A 89 -5.26 -8.57 -5.13
N MET A 90 -6.50 -9.05 -5.15
CA MET A 90 -6.93 -10.16 -4.31
C MET A 90 -7.95 -10.97 -5.08
N LYS A 91 -7.73 -12.29 -5.15
CA LYS A 91 -8.74 -13.24 -5.59
C LYS A 91 -8.83 -14.36 -4.56
N ALA A 92 -10.00 -14.48 -3.93
CA ALA A 92 -10.27 -15.52 -2.95
C ALA A 92 -10.79 -16.77 -3.68
N THR A 93 -9.96 -17.80 -3.77
CA THR A 93 -10.25 -19.05 -4.47
C THR A 93 -9.59 -20.19 -3.72
N LEU A 94 -10.27 -21.33 -3.57
CA LEU A 94 -9.65 -22.52 -2.96
C LEU A 94 -8.43 -22.94 -3.78
N ILE A 95 -7.44 -23.54 -3.11
CA ILE A 95 -6.17 -23.88 -3.78
C ILE A 95 -6.37 -24.85 -4.95
N ALA A 96 -7.34 -25.77 -4.85
CA ALA A 96 -7.67 -26.72 -5.91
C ALA A 96 -8.28 -26.05 -7.16
N ASP A 97 -8.92 -24.89 -6.99
CA ASP A 97 -9.61 -24.16 -8.06
C ASP A 97 -8.81 -22.95 -8.54
N THR A 98 -7.60 -22.75 -8.01
CA THR A 98 -6.75 -21.63 -8.39
C THR A 98 -6.10 -21.92 -9.74
N THR A 99 -6.37 -21.09 -10.74
CA THR A 99 -5.73 -21.25 -12.06
C THR A 99 -4.30 -20.69 -12.05
N ASP A 100 -3.48 -21.14 -13.00
CA ASP A 100 -2.12 -20.63 -13.16
C ASP A 100 -2.10 -19.13 -13.46
N GLU A 101 -3.09 -18.61 -14.19
CA GLU A 101 -3.24 -17.18 -14.47
C GLU A 101 -3.56 -16.38 -13.20
N ASP A 102 -4.47 -16.88 -12.36
CA ASP A 102 -4.80 -16.23 -11.09
C ASP A 102 -3.62 -16.22 -10.13
N PHE A 103 -2.88 -17.33 -10.08
CA PHE A 103 -1.65 -17.44 -9.30
C PHE A 103 -0.59 -16.45 -9.81
N ALA A 104 -0.29 -16.47 -11.11
CA ALA A 104 0.69 -15.61 -11.73
C ALA A 104 0.34 -14.13 -11.58
N HIS A 105 -0.94 -13.76 -11.72
CA HIS A 105 -1.39 -12.38 -11.55
C HIS A 105 -1.21 -11.88 -10.12
N GLN A 106 -1.62 -12.66 -9.11
CA GLN A 106 -1.45 -12.28 -7.71
C GLN A 106 0.04 -12.18 -7.33
N ILE A 107 0.88 -13.12 -7.78
CA ILE A 107 2.33 -13.10 -7.55
C ILE A 107 2.98 -11.91 -8.26
N GLY A 108 2.59 -11.65 -9.51
CA GLY A 108 3.11 -10.55 -10.34
C GLY A 108 2.85 -9.18 -9.70
N VAL A 109 1.61 -8.91 -9.30
CA VAL A 109 1.25 -7.60 -8.74
C VAL A 109 1.66 -7.49 -7.28
N ASN A 110 1.30 -8.44 -6.42
CA ASN A 110 1.48 -8.28 -4.98
C ASN A 110 2.93 -8.50 -4.55
N LEU A 111 3.56 -9.59 -5.01
CA LEU A 111 4.91 -9.93 -4.58
C LEU A 111 5.97 -9.25 -5.43
N ARG A 112 6.00 -9.52 -6.74
CA ARG A 112 6.99 -8.91 -7.65
C ARG A 112 6.82 -7.40 -7.72
N GLY A 113 5.59 -6.90 -7.70
CA GLY A 113 5.32 -5.46 -7.65
C GLY A 113 5.87 -4.80 -6.39
N SER A 114 5.57 -5.35 -5.20
CA SER A 114 6.14 -4.84 -3.94
C SER A 114 7.66 -4.91 -3.93
N PHE A 115 8.24 -6.01 -4.42
CA PHE A 115 9.70 -6.14 -4.57
C PHE A 115 10.29 -5.05 -5.45
N ASN A 116 9.71 -4.76 -6.62
CA ASN A 116 10.20 -3.71 -7.52
C ASN A 116 10.18 -2.34 -6.83
N VAL A 117 9.08 -2.02 -6.15
CA VAL A 117 8.90 -0.74 -5.45
C VAL A 117 9.88 -0.63 -4.27
N PHE A 118 10.00 -1.67 -3.44
CA PHE A 118 10.96 -1.67 -2.33
C PHE A 118 12.41 -1.56 -2.81
N ARG A 119 12.76 -2.23 -3.92
CA ARG A 119 14.10 -2.17 -4.49
C ARG A 119 14.46 -0.76 -4.96
N GLU A 120 13.56 -0.06 -5.66
CA GLU A 120 13.83 1.33 -6.05
C GLU A 120 13.77 2.28 -4.85
N ALA A 121 12.91 2.02 -3.86
CA ALA A 121 12.88 2.77 -2.61
C ALA A 121 14.21 2.68 -1.85
N ALA A 122 14.77 1.48 -1.67
CA ALA A 122 16.04 1.27 -0.99
C ALA A 122 17.22 2.02 -1.66
N LYS A 123 17.16 2.19 -2.99
CA LYS A 123 18.18 2.91 -3.77
C LYS A 123 18.01 4.42 -3.73
N ARG A 124 16.78 4.92 -3.82
CA ARG A 124 16.49 6.30 -4.22
C ARG A 124 15.84 7.16 -3.14
N VAL A 125 15.16 6.56 -2.16
CA VAL A 125 14.64 7.32 -1.01
C VAL A 125 15.81 8.02 -0.33
N ARG A 126 15.66 9.31 -0.04
CA ARG A 126 16.67 10.10 0.65
C ARG A 126 16.92 9.58 2.06
N ASP A 127 18.07 9.94 2.62
CA ASP A 127 18.40 9.60 4.00
C ASP A 127 17.32 10.15 4.95
N ASN A 128 17.05 9.41 6.03
CA ASN A 128 15.94 9.65 6.96
C ASN A 128 14.53 9.52 6.36
N GLY A 129 14.40 8.93 5.16
CA GLY A 129 13.10 8.68 4.54
C GLY A 129 12.31 7.51 5.14
N ARG A 130 11.14 7.23 4.56
CA ARG A 130 10.18 6.23 5.07
C ARG A 130 9.68 5.32 3.94
N VAL A 131 9.71 4.02 4.16
CA VAL A 131 9.13 3.02 3.25
C VAL A 131 8.04 2.25 3.99
N ILE A 132 6.82 2.30 3.47
CA ILE A 132 5.66 1.63 4.04
C ILE A 132 5.07 0.65 3.03
N GLY A 133 5.07 -0.63 3.37
CA GLY A 133 4.40 -1.70 2.62
C GLY A 133 3.02 -2.04 3.15
N PHE A 134 2.30 -2.88 2.41
CA PHE A 134 1.00 -3.43 2.84
C PHE A 134 1.02 -4.95 2.91
N SER A 135 0.93 -5.47 4.13
CA SER A 135 0.57 -6.86 4.44
C SER A 135 -0.96 -6.96 4.61
N SER A 136 -1.46 -7.95 5.34
CA SER A 136 -2.87 -8.14 5.64
C SER A 136 -3.07 -8.92 6.94
N THR A 137 -4.09 -8.56 7.72
CA THR A 137 -4.52 -9.35 8.89
C THR A 137 -5.06 -10.74 8.50
N THR A 138 -5.38 -10.98 7.22
CA THR A 138 -5.80 -12.30 6.72
C THR A 138 -4.77 -13.40 6.96
N LEU A 139 -3.48 -13.06 7.13
CA LEU A 139 -2.41 -13.97 7.54
C LEU A 139 -2.65 -14.59 8.92
N THR A 140 -3.36 -13.90 9.80
CA THR A 140 -3.70 -14.40 11.14
C THR A 140 -5.06 -15.10 11.13
N LEU A 141 -6.00 -14.63 10.32
CA LEU A 141 -7.35 -15.20 10.23
C LEU A 141 -7.40 -16.54 9.49
N ASN A 142 -6.46 -16.78 8.57
CA ASN A 142 -6.29 -18.08 7.88
C ASN A 142 -7.57 -18.65 7.25
N ALA A 143 -8.41 -17.78 6.68
CA ALA A 143 -9.66 -18.19 6.06
C ALA A 143 -9.42 -19.01 4.77
N PRO A 144 -10.26 -20.04 4.49
CA PRO A 144 -10.22 -20.74 3.22
C PRO A 144 -10.29 -19.80 2.01
N GLY A 145 -9.56 -20.14 0.96
CA GLY A 145 -9.50 -19.35 -0.28
C GLY A 145 -8.44 -18.25 -0.31
N TYR A 146 -7.73 -18.01 0.80
CA TYR A 146 -6.72 -16.95 0.90
C TYR A 146 -5.28 -17.44 0.76
N SER A 147 -5.03 -18.71 0.46
CA SER A 147 -3.67 -19.31 0.48
C SER A 147 -2.66 -18.53 -0.38
N VAL A 148 -2.97 -18.27 -1.65
CA VAL A 148 -2.09 -17.54 -2.57
C VAL A 148 -1.93 -16.09 -2.14
N TYR A 149 -3.03 -15.39 -1.87
CA TYR A 149 -2.99 -14.00 -1.41
C TYR A 149 -2.14 -13.86 -0.14
N ASN A 150 -2.38 -14.70 0.87
CA ASN A 150 -1.61 -14.75 2.10
C ASN A 150 -0.14 -15.07 1.84
N ALA A 151 0.20 -15.99 0.92
CA ALA A 151 1.58 -16.23 0.54
C ALA A 151 2.27 -14.94 0.04
N THR A 152 1.60 -14.14 -0.81
CA THR A 152 2.15 -12.86 -1.28
C THR A 152 2.36 -11.86 -0.14
N LYS A 153 1.41 -11.77 0.82
CA LYS A 153 1.50 -10.83 1.94
C LYS A 153 2.51 -11.28 3.00
N GLY A 154 2.65 -12.58 3.25
CA GLY A 154 3.67 -13.14 4.12
C GLY A 154 5.09 -12.85 3.60
N ALA A 155 5.28 -12.94 2.28
CA ALA A 155 6.56 -12.57 1.65
C ALA A 155 6.89 -11.08 1.84
N ILE A 156 5.89 -10.18 1.78
CA ILE A 156 6.09 -8.75 2.10
C ILE A 156 6.56 -8.58 3.54
N GLU A 157 5.96 -9.26 4.51
CA GLU A 157 6.44 -9.16 5.90
C GLU A 157 7.87 -9.66 6.08
N GLY A 158 8.26 -10.71 5.36
CA GLY A 158 9.64 -11.20 5.31
C GLY A 158 10.61 -10.13 4.78
N MET A 159 10.28 -9.54 3.62
CA MET A 159 11.09 -8.48 3.01
C MET A 159 11.23 -7.27 3.94
N VAL A 160 10.14 -6.77 4.52
CA VAL A 160 10.16 -5.56 5.38
C VAL A 160 11.13 -5.72 6.55
N ARG A 161 11.13 -6.87 7.23
CA ARG A 161 12.01 -7.12 8.38
C ARG A 161 13.50 -7.12 8.01
N VAL A 162 13.84 -7.56 6.80
CA VAL A 162 15.22 -7.64 6.33
C VAL A 162 15.67 -6.31 5.73
N ILE A 163 14.89 -5.71 4.83
CA ILE A 163 15.22 -4.43 4.19
C ILE A 163 15.42 -3.34 5.23
N ALA A 164 14.62 -3.32 6.32
CA ALA A 164 14.81 -2.40 7.44
C ALA A 164 16.25 -2.40 8.00
N LYS A 165 16.92 -3.56 8.00
CA LYS A 165 18.31 -3.70 8.44
C LYS A 165 19.30 -3.29 7.35
N GLU A 166 18.98 -3.57 6.09
CA GLU A 166 19.82 -3.21 4.93
C GLU A 166 19.95 -1.69 4.74
N VAL A 167 18.87 -0.94 4.97
CA VAL A 167 18.83 0.51 4.74
C VAL A 167 18.88 1.35 6.01
N GLY A 168 18.85 0.73 7.19
CA GLY A 168 18.79 1.42 8.49
C GLY A 168 19.98 2.36 8.75
N GLY A 169 21.15 2.06 8.19
CA GLY A 169 22.34 2.93 8.27
C GLY A 169 22.14 4.30 7.60
N ARG A 170 21.14 4.45 6.73
CA ARG A 170 20.74 5.71 6.10
C ARG A 170 19.63 6.45 6.86
N GLY A 171 19.25 5.97 8.05
CA GLY A 171 18.11 6.49 8.82
C GLY A 171 16.74 6.18 8.19
N ILE A 172 16.69 5.35 7.15
CA ILE A 172 15.45 4.96 6.47
C ILE A 172 14.74 3.88 7.30
N THR A 173 13.47 4.11 7.65
CA THR A 173 12.64 3.09 8.28
C THR A 173 11.82 2.33 7.24
N VAL A 174 11.69 1.03 7.41
CA VAL A 174 10.87 0.16 6.56
C VAL A 174 9.87 -0.59 7.41
N ASN A 175 8.58 -0.36 7.19
CA ASN A 175 7.49 -0.98 7.95
C ASN A 175 6.40 -1.50 7.01
N ALA A 176 5.49 -2.33 7.52
CA ALA A 176 4.25 -2.65 6.83
C ALA A 176 3.03 -2.33 7.69
N VAL A 177 1.94 -1.93 7.04
CA VAL A 177 0.61 -1.93 7.64
C VAL A 177 -0.12 -3.20 7.22
N ALA A 178 -0.82 -3.83 8.15
CA ALA A 178 -1.60 -5.04 7.94
C ALA A 178 -3.08 -4.77 8.30
N PRO A 179 -3.88 -4.20 7.39
CA PRO A 179 -5.28 -3.88 7.66
C PRO A 179 -6.12 -5.12 7.96
N GLY A 180 -7.19 -4.93 8.72
CA GLY A 180 -8.35 -5.84 8.74
C GLY A 180 -9.24 -5.66 7.50
N PRO A 181 -10.49 -6.16 7.54
CA PRO A 181 -11.50 -5.84 6.53
C PRO A 181 -11.74 -4.33 6.46
N VAL A 182 -11.52 -3.73 5.28
CA VAL A 182 -11.74 -2.29 5.02
C VAL A 182 -12.71 -2.13 3.86
N GLU A 183 -13.69 -1.25 4.03
CA GLU A 183 -14.70 -0.90 3.03
C GLU A 183 -14.05 -0.22 1.81
N THR A 184 -13.60 -1.04 0.87
CA THR A 184 -12.97 -0.64 -0.38
C THR A 184 -13.57 -1.46 -1.51
N GLU A 185 -13.51 -0.96 -2.74
CA GLU A 185 -13.95 -1.73 -3.91
C GLU A 185 -13.19 -3.06 -4.05
N LEU A 186 -11.89 -3.09 -3.71
CA LEU A 186 -11.08 -4.33 -3.71
C LEU A 186 -11.67 -5.37 -2.73
N PHE A 187 -12.12 -4.94 -1.56
CA PHE A 187 -12.70 -5.82 -0.56
C PHE A 187 -14.15 -6.20 -0.88
N MET A 188 -14.98 -5.26 -1.33
CA MET A 188 -16.41 -5.46 -1.51
C MET A 188 -16.76 -6.27 -2.76
N ARG A 189 -15.92 -6.21 -3.81
CA ARG A 189 -16.19 -6.86 -5.09
C ARG A 189 -16.36 -8.38 -4.93
N GLY A 190 -17.48 -8.89 -5.44
CA GLY A 190 -17.79 -10.32 -5.46
C GLY A 190 -18.19 -10.92 -4.11
N LYS A 191 -18.37 -10.10 -3.05
CA LYS A 191 -18.82 -10.60 -1.75
C LYS A 191 -20.33 -10.40 -1.57
N PRO A 192 -21.08 -11.44 -1.17
CA PRO A 192 -22.45 -11.30 -0.70
C PRO A 192 -22.52 -10.40 0.54
N GLN A 193 -23.61 -9.65 0.68
CA GLN A 193 -23.84 -8.72 1.80
C GLN A 193 -23.72 -9.43 3.17
N GLU A 194 -24.23 -10.65 3.29
CA GLU A 194 -24.13 -11.47 4.51
C GLU A 194 -22.67 -11.76 4.92
N VAL A 195 -21.78 -11.94 3.94
CA VAL A 195 -20.34 -12.15 4.19
C VAL A 195 -19.70 -10.85 4.69
N VAL A 196 -20.08 -9.71 4.10
CA VAL A 196 -19.64 -8.38 4.53
C VAL A 196 -20.05 -8.10 5.97
N GLU A 197 -21.32 -8.33 6.31
CA GLU A 197 -21.86 -8.13 7.66
C GLU A 197 -21.21 -9.06 8.68
N ARG A 198 -21.01 -10.34 8.32
CA ARG A 198 -20.29 -11.28 9.16
C ARG A 198 -18.86 -10.81 9.44
N MET A 199 -18.14 -10.34 8.43
CA MET A 199 -16.77 -9.81 8.60
C MET A 199 -16.74 -8.55 9.46
N ALA A 200 -17.71 -7.64 9.29
CA ALA A 200 -17.85 -6.46 10.14
C ALA A 200 -18.09 -6.83 11.61
N ALA A 201 -18.85 -7.90 11.86
CA ALA A 201 -19.16 -8.39 13.20
C ALA A 201 -17.99 -9.10 13.89
N MET A 202 -16.94 -9.51 13.16
CA MET A 202 -15.79 -10.22 13.75
C MET A 202 -14.91 -9.31 14.61
N ALA A 203 -14.74 -8.04 14.22
CA ALA A 203 -13.97 -7.09 15.02
C ALA A 203 -14.79 -6.66 16.25
N PRO A 204 -14.17 -6.51 17.45
CA PRO A 204 -14.81 -5.91 18.61
C PRO A 204 -15.49 -4.55 18.35
N LEU A 205 -14.96 -3.76 17.41
CA LEU A 205 -15.56 -2.48 16.99
C LEU A 205 -16.81 -2.60 16.12
N ARG A 206 -17.23 -3.83 15.76
CA ARG A 206 -18.49 -4.16 15.04
C ARG A 206 -18.75 -3.38 13.75
N ARG A 207 -17.68 -3.03 13.02
CA ARG A 207 -17.74 -2.39 11.71
C ARG A 207 -16.55 -2.80 10.86
N LEU A 208 -16.68 -2.63 9.54
CA LEU A 208 -15.51 -2.58 8.68
C LEU A 208 -14.67 -1.35 9.01
N GLY A 209 -13.36 -1.46 8.80
CA GLY A 209 -12.50 -0.29 8.72
C GLY A 209 -12.91 0.59 7.53
N ARG A 210 -12.66 1.88 7.62
CA ARG A 210 -12.69 2.82 6.51
C ARG A 210 -11.27 3.05 6.00
N PRO A 211 -11.08 3.45 4.72
CA PRO A 211 -9.76 3.81 4.22
C PRO A 211 -9.00 4.79 5.14
N SER A 212 -9.71 5.74 5.75
CA SER A 212 -9.16 6.75 6.67
C SER A 212 -8.62 6.17 7.97
N ASP A 213 -9.19 5.07 8.48
CA ASP A 213 -8.67 4.37 9.67
C ASP A 213 -7.24 3.82 9.42
N ILE A 214 -6.91 3.53 8.15
CA ILE A 214 -5.62 2.98 7.75
C ILE A 214 -4.66 4.09 7.30
N ALA A 215 -5.14 5.03 6.49
CA ALA A 215 -4.35 6.14 5.99
C ALA A 215 -3.75 6.99 7.12
N GLY A 216 -4.48 7.16 8.24
CA GLY A 216 -3.97 7.84 9.44
C GLY A 216 -2.72 7.17 10.02
N LEU A 217 -2.71 5.84 10.11
CA LEU A 217 -1.55 5.07 10.55
C LEU A 217 -0.39 5.19 9.55
N VAL A 218 -0.66 5.09 8.24
CA VAL A 218 0.38 5.26 7.21
C VAL A 218 1.02 6.65 7.32
N ALA A 219 0.21 7.69 7.49
CA ALA A 219 0.70 9.06 7.63
C ALA A 219 1.52 9.25 8.92
N PHE A 220 1.18 8.56 10.00
CA PHE A 220 2.02 8.50 11.20
C PHE A 220 3.35 7.79 10.94
N LEU A 221 3.35 6.63 10.29
CA LEU A 221 4.59 5.92 9.93
C LEU A 221 5.48 6.71 8.94
N ALA A 222 4.87 7.59 8.13
CA ALA A 222 5.56 8.49 7.22
C ALA A 222 6.17 9.73 7.91
N SER A 223 5.87 9.94 9.19
CA SER A 223 6.27 11.13 9.94
C SER A 223 7.66 11.00 10.61
N ALA A 224 8.15 12.09 11.18
CA ALA A 224 9.40 12.09 11.94
C ALA A 224 9.22 11.39 13.30
N GLU A 225 8.03 11.49 13.88
CA GLU A 225 7.62 10.94 15.17
C GLU A 225 7.69 9.41 15.19
N ALA A 226 7.53 8.77 14.03
CA ALA A 226 7.68 7.32 13.87
C ALA A 226 9.12 6.87 13.59
N GLY A 227 10.13 7.74 13.73
CA GLY A 227 11.53 7.44 13.38
C GLY A 227 12.17 6.27 14.14
N TRP A 228 11.57 5.84 15.27
CA TRP A 228 12.01 4.68 16.03
C TRP A 228 11.22 3.39 15.75
N ILE A 229 10.21 3.45 14.89
CA ILE A 229 9.43 2.30 14.44
C ILE A 229 10.08 1.80 13.15
N ASN A 230 10.82 0.69 13.23
CA ASN A 230 11.51 0.12 12.07
C ASN A 230 11.42 -1.41 12.05
N GLY A 231 11.18 -1.99 10.87
CA GLY A 231 11.01 -3.43 10.68
C GLY A 231 9.69 -3.99 11.23
N GLN A 232 8.71 -3.13 11.50
CA GLN A 232 7.46 -3.52 12.16
C GLN A 232 6.35 -3.85 11.18
N ILE A 233 5.49 -4.79 11.57
CA ILE A 233 4.21 -5.08 10.90
C ILE A 233 3.10 -4.62 11.83
N VAL A 234 2.51 -3.47 11.54
CA VAL A 234 1.48 -2.85 12.40
C VAL A 234 0.10 -3.27 11.91
N ARG A 235 -0.64 -4.02 12.74
CA ARG A 235 -2.01 -4.44 12.44
C ARG A 235 -3.01 -3.35 12.83
N ALA A 236 -3.80 -2.89 11.86
CA ALA A 236 -4.89 -1.95 12.06
C ALA A 236 -6.20 -2.65 11.66
N ASN A 237 -6.80 -3.36 12.60
CA ASN A 237 -7.79 -4.41 12.29
C ASN A 237 -9.00 -4.42 13.24
N GLY A 238 -9.17 -3.36 14.05
CA GLY A 238 -10.30 -3.24 14.98
C GLY A 238 -10.31 -4.25 16.12
N GLY A 239 -9.19 -4.93 16.40
CA GLY A 239 -9.06 -5.93 17.47
C GLY A 239 -9.48 -7.34 17.07
N ILE A 240 -9.59 -7.62 15.77
CA ILE A 240 -10.04 -8.93 15.26
C ILE A 240 -9.00 -10.04 15.43
N ALA A 241 -7.70 -9.70 15.50
CA ALA A 241 -6.57 -10.63 15.52
C ALA A 241 -5.39 -10.02 16.27
#